data_AF-A0A6B3MQK7-F1
#
_entry.id   AF-A0A6B3MQK7-F1
#
_cell.length_a   1.000
_cell.length_b   1.000
_cell.length_c   1.000
_cell.angle_alpha   90.00
_cell.angle_beta   90.00
_cell.angle_gamma   90.00
#
_symmetry.space_group_name_H-M   'P 1'
#
loop_
_entity.id
_entity.type
_entity.pdbx_description
1 polymer ?
#
loop_
_entity_poly.entity_id
_entity_poly.type
_entity_poly.pdbx_seq_one_letter_code
_entity_poly.pdbx_strand_id
1 'polypeptide(L)'
;MAGRPVFTSSLNFIHQLHSLAFGGTLMSNTFIPTGETLTEPVVLPGVGDSLTVFGTLDVDGSAVDITGTNASIFNAETGTIDGSFNGVNFFNGGASSGTLTNQGLITSDSRPVNIGGQNIRVDNLAQIISSASPRDGVVYADQTATSYDIFNGPDAVIDVGEGNDGDAISLQLGANVTGSVVNQGTVIGRGVPVGNNQATAIRLRQGTDIGGADVSVFNGDIVNEGTLTSETDSGVLIESGVELNGTIVNNGTIDGAFNGVSFGNGGTSSGALQNFGTITSASRAVNIGGQDISLQNFGEILTSASPRDGVVYTDQSALSYSIVNESSGLIDVGEGNDGDAISLQLGADVTGSVINRGTVIGRGVPVGNNRATAVRLRQGTNTDLSVFNGDIVNEGTLTSETDAAVLIEDGVELNGEIINRGTINGGVVAGSPQVAIDVQDAEGDVTIVNQGTINGDVLLSAGDDTYDGIAGTVNGTVFGNEGNDTLIGGSVNDVLNGGVGNDLLTGNSGADIFAFGSEIFQDGLQDFDQITDFQAGDSFDFADEFLGNISFGRETVSGQEAVVAILGGEDNLTVFGNLDAAEQALDAFV
;
A
#
# COMPACT_ATOMS: atom_id res chain seq x y z
N MET A 1 -9.54 -74.06 -48.67
CA MET A 1 -8.74 -73.09 -49.45
C MET A 1 -9.66 -71.91 -49.74
N ALA A 2 -9.49 -70.68 -49.28
CA ALA A 2 -8.48 -70.04 -48.45
C ALA A 2 -9.19 -68.91 -47.66
N GLY A 3 -8.76 -68.66 -46.43
CA GLY A 3 -9.22 -67.55 -45.60
C GLY A 3 -8.58 -66.22 -46.01
N ARG A 4 -9.22 -65.12 -45.59
CA ARG A 4 -8.73 -63.73 -45.72
C ARG A 4 -7.51 -63.48 -44.82
N PRO A 5 -6.71 -62.46 -45.14
CA PRO A 5 -6.74 -61.22 -44.35
C PRO A 5 -6.75 -59.98 -45.28
N VAL A 6 -7.68 -59.02 -45.20
CA VAL A 6 -7.76 -57.88 -44.27
C VAL A 6 -6.39 -57.38 -43.80
N PHE A 7 -5.82 -56.43 -44.53
CA PHE A 7 -4.71 -55.60 -44.07
C PHE A 7 -5.27 -54.56 -43.09
N THR A 8 -5.05 -54.74 -41.80
CA THR A 8 -5.05 -53.66 -40.82
C THR A 8 -3.65 -53.05 -40.81
N SER A 9 -3.47 -51.88 -41.42
CA SER A 9 -2.24 -51.10 -41.25
C SER A 9 -2.35 -50.30 -39.95
N SER A 10 -2.08 -50.98 -38.82
CA SER A 10 -1.53 -50.31 -37.65
C SER A 10 -0.11 -49.88 -38.03
N LEU A 11 0.03 -48.66 -38.51
CA LEU A 11 1.33 -48.04 -38.76
C LEU A 11 1.90 -47.68 -37.38
N ASN A 12 2.51 -48.67 -36.72
CA ASN A 12 3.40 -48.47 -35.59
C ASN A 12 4.55 -47.58 -36.07
N PHE A 13 4.43 -46.27 -35.82
CA PHE A 13 5.51 -45.29 -35.93
C PHE A 13 6.46 -45.36 -34.71
N ILE A 14 6.47 -46.49 -34.01
CA ILE A 14 7.43 -46.82 -32.96
C ILE A 14 8.57 -47.57 -33.64
N HIS A 15 9.55 -46.84 -34.17
CA HIS A 15 10.94 -47.25 -34.42
C HIS A 15 11.59 -46.38 -35.51
N GLN A 16 11.86 -45.10 -35.21
CA GLN A 16 13.01 -44.42 -35.81
C GLN A 16 13.36 -43.12 -35.08
N LEU A 17 13.61 -43.23 -33.76
CA LEU A 17 14.50 -42.36 -32.99
C LEU A 17 14.87 -43.15 -31.73
N HIS A 18 15.53 -44.30 -31.91
CA HIS A 18 16.43 -44.77 -30.86
C HIS A 18 17.58 -43.75 -30.82
N SER A 19 17.45 -42.69 -30.03
CA SER A 19 18.63 -41.99 -29.53
C SER A 19 19.46 -43.03 -28.78
N LEU A 20 20.78 -42.94 -28.89
CA LEU A 20 21.73 -43.86 -28.27
C LEU A 20 21.52 -43.93 -26.76
N ALA A 21 20.70 -44.89 -26.30
CA ALA A 21 20.57 -45.21 -24.89
C ALA A 21 21.86 -45.91 -24.44
N PHE A 22 22.78 -45.13 -23.86
CA PHE A 22 23.75 -45.67 -22.91
C PHE A 22 23.23 -45.31 -21.51
N GLY A 23 22.62 -46.28 -20.82
CA GLY A 23 22.29 -46.16 -19.39
C GLY A 23 20.87 -45.75 -18.99
N GLY A 24 19.86 -45.83 -19.88
CA GLY A 24 18.45 -45.64 -19.49
C GLY A 24 17.87 -44.23 -19.66
N THR A 25 18.64 -43.29 -20.21
CA THR A 25 18.21 -41.90 -20.43
C THR A 25 17.96 -41.63 -21.92
N LEU A 26 16.78 -41.08 -22.27
CA LEU A 26 16.49 -40.59 -23.62
C LEU A 26 17.19 -39.24 -23.85
N MET A 27 17.85 -39.07 -25.00
CA MET A 27 18.65 -37.89 -25.32
C MET A 27 18.17 -37.23 -26.62
N SER A 28 17.87 -35.94 -26.51
CA SER A 28 17.54 -34.94 -27.55
C SER A 28 16.41 -35.27 -28.55
N ASN A 29 15.52 -34.30 -28.77
CA ASN A 29 14.41 -34.35 -29.73
C ASN A 29 13.44 -35.52 -29.47
N THR A 30 12.94 -35.58 -28.23
CA THR A 30 12.02 -36.61 -27.77
C THR A 30 10.58 -36.23 -28.08
N PHE A 31 9.78 -37.20 -28.53
CA PHE A 31 8.36 -37.03 -28.84
C PHE A 31 7.55 -38.13 -28.15
N ILE A 32 6.57 -37.74 -27.31
CA ILE A 32 5.68 -38.65 -26.59
C ILE A 32 4.27 -38.54 -27.22
N PRO A 33 3.77 -39.55 -27.95
CA PRO A 33 2.47 -39.50 -28.62
C PRO A 33 1.29 -39.56 -27.66
N THR A 34 0.12 -39.10 -28.11
CA THR A 34 -1.15 -39.26 -27.39
C THR A 34 -1.42 -40.73 -27.04
N GLY A 35 -1.77 -41.00 -25.78
CA GLY A 35 -2.11 -42.33 -25.29
C GLY A 35 -0.92 -43.21 -24.89
N GLU A 36 0.30 -42.73 -25.07
CA GLU A 36 1.51 -43.38 -24.54
C GLU A 36 1.87 -42.79 -23.17
N THR A 37 2.40 -43.64 -22.28
CA THR A 37 2.94 -43.25 -20.97
C THR A 37 4.41 -43.63 -20.90
N LEU A 38 5.27 -42.65 -20.61
CA LEU A 38 6.68 -42.86 -20.33
C LEU A 38 6.94 -42.69 -18.84
N THR A 39 7.65 -43.65 -18.24
CA THR A 39 7.97 -43.65 -16.80
C THR A 39 9.45 -43.43 -16.49
N GLU A 40 10.25 -43.16 -17.52
CA GLU A 40 11.68 -42.87 -17.41
C GLU A 40 11.92 -41.38 -17.62
N PRO A 41 12.87 -40.77 -16.89
CA PRO A 41 13.18 -39.35 -17.00
C PRO A 41 13.74 -38.97 -18.39
N VAL A 42 13.40 -37.77 -18.85
CA VAL A 42 13.96 -37.16 -20.06
C VAL A 42 15.03 -36.15 -19.67
N VAL A 43 16.26 -36.30 -20.18
CA VAL A 43 17.35 -35.34 -19.94
C VAL A 43 17.71 -34.61 -21.23
N LEU A 44 17.82 -33.28 -21.15
CA LEU A 44 18.19 -32.38 -22.26
C LEU A 44 19.56 -31.73 -21.97
N PRO A 45 20.68 -32.41 -22.27
CA PRO A 45 22.04 -31.92 -21.99
C PRO A 45 22.67 -31.13 -23.14
N GLY A 46 22.12 -31.24 -24.36
CA GLY A 46 22.65 -30.62 -25.56
C GLY A 46 22.21 -29.17 -25.75
N VAL A 47 22.82 -28.51 -26.72
CA VAL A 47 22.39 -27.18 -27.18
C VAL A 47 21.22 -27.33 -28.14
N GLY A 48 20.08 -26.71 -27.85
CA GLY A 48 18.92 -26.76 -28.74
C GLY A 48 18.11 -28.06 -28.68
N ASP A 49 18.31 -28.85 -27.62
CA ASP A 49 17.54 -30.09 -27.42
C ASP A 49 16.05 -29.77 -27.24
N SER A 50 15.18 -30.59 -27.85
CA SER A 50 13.73 -30.41 -27.75
C SER A 50 12.99 -31.61 -27.16
N LEU A 51 11.84 -31.34 -26.53
CA LEU A 51 10.88 -32.32 -26.03
C LEU A 51 9.46 -31.87 -26.42
N THR A 52 8.66 -32.80 -26.94
CA THR A 52 7.23 -32.58 -27.20
C THR A 52 6.39 -33.69 -26.58
N VAL A 53 5.39 -33.31 -25.77
CA VAL A 53 4.55 -34.24 -25.00
C VAL A 53 3.08 -34.09 -25.40
N PHE A 54 2.53 -35.13 -26.04
CA PHE A 54 1.09 -35.27 -26.30
C PHE A 54 0.43 -36.35 -25.43
N GLY A 55 1.23 -37.28 -24.88
CA GLY A 55 0.80 -38.33 -23.97
C GLY A 55 1.12 -37.99 -22.52
N THR A 56 1.55 -38.99 -21.74
CA THR A 56 1.89 -38.82 -20.32
C THR A 56 3.35 -39.13 -20.07
N LEU A 57 4.02 -38.27 -19.32
CA LEU A 57 5.32 -38.51 -18.70
C LEU A 57 5.08 -38.56 -17.19
N ASP A 58 5.24 -39.71 -16.56
CA ASP A 58 4.93 -39.97 -15.14
C ASP A 58 6.12 -40.68 -14.48
N VAL A 59 6.97 -39.90 -13.81
CA VAL A 59 8.31 -40.33 -13.41
C VAL A 59 8.49 -40.25 -11.89
N ASP A 60 9.04 -41.31 -11.30
CA ASP A 60 9.55 -41.26 -9.92
C ASP A 60 10.88 -40.49 -9.88
N GLY A 61 10.80 -39.18 -9.64
CA GLY A 61 11.92 -38.24 -9.66
C GLY A 61 11.58 -36.94 -10.41
N SER A 62 12.59 -36.33 -11.03
CA SER A 62 12.38 -35.25 -11.99
C SER A 62 11.94 -35.84 -13.34
N ALA A 63 10.80 -35.42 -13.87
CA ALA A 63 10.30 -35.95 -15.14
C ALA A 63 11.12 -35.43 -16.34
N VAL A 64 11.41 -34.13 -16.35
CA VAL A 64 12.26 -33.48 -17.36
C VAL A 64 13.40 -32.73 -16.69
N ASP A 65 14.63 -33.00 -17.13
CA ASP A 65 15.86 -32.48 -16.56
C ASP A 65 16.69 -31.74 -17.63
N ILE A 66 16.83 -30.41 -17.51
CA ILE A 66 17.53 -29.56 -18.48
C ILE A 66 18.88 -29.11 -17.92
N THR A 67 19.96 -29.66 -18.47
CA THR A 67 21.34 -29.29 -18.13
C THR A 67 22.06 -28.53 -19.25
N GLY A 68 21.53 -28.61 -20.48
CA GLY A 68 22.05 -27.93 -21.66
C GLY A 68 21.47 -26.52 -21.86
N THR A 69 21.87 -25.87 -22.95
CA THR A 69 21.43 -24.51 -23.28
C THR A 69 20.38 -24.50 -24.39
N ASN A 70 19.51 -23.49 -24.37
CA ASN A 70 18.50 -23.23 -25.40
C ASN A 70 17.56 -24.43 -25.65
N ALA A 71 17.18 -25.14 -24.59
CA ALA A 71 16.24 -26.25 -24.69
C ALA A 71 14.82 -25.76 -25.05
N SER A 72 14.03 -26.59 -25.72
CA SER A 72 12.64 -26.27 -26.07
C SER A 72 11.70 -27.40 -25.64
N ILE A 73 10.80 -27.10 -24.71
CA ILE A 73 9.81 -28.04 -24.20
C ILE A 73 8.43 -27.56 -24.60
N PHE A 74 7.66 -28.43 -25.25
CA PHE A 74 6.27 -28.18 -25.63
C PHE A 74 5.37 -29.28 -25.05
N ASN A 75 4.57 -28.94 -24.04
CA ASN A 75 3.52 -29.81 -23.52
C ASN A 75 2.21 -29.45 -24.21
N ALA A 76 1.67 -30.33 -25.03
CA ALA A 76 0.45 -30.09 -25.80
C ALA A 76 -0.81 -30.15 -24.92
N GLU A 77 -1.96 -29.74 -25.45
CA GLU A 77 -3.26 -29.74 -24.75
C GLU A 77 -3.64 -31.08 -24.09
N THR A 78 -3.27 -32.20 -24.71
CA THR A 78 -3.53 -33.55 -24.17
C THR A 78 -2.39 -34.08 -23.30
N GLY A 79 -1.30 -33.33 -23.19
CA GLY A 79 -0.07 -33.75 -22.56
C GLY A 79 -0.13 -33.63 -21.04
N THR A 80 0.54 -34.56 -20.35
CA THR A 80 0.76 -34.51 -18.91
C THR A 80 2.23 -34.76 -18.60
N ILE A 81 2.84 -33.86 -17.83
CA ILE A 81 4.18 -34.03 -17.25
C ILE A 81 4.01 -34.09 -15.74
N ASP A 82 4.31 -35.24 -15.16
CA ASP A 82 4.21 -35.53 -13.74
C ASP A 82 5.53 -36.13 -13.24
N GLY A 83 6.07 -35.55 -12.18
CA GLY A 83 7.27 -36.06 -11.52
C GLY A 83 7.15 -36.00 -10.01
N SER A 84 7.43 -37.10 -9.32
CA SER A 84 7.36 -37.16 -7.84
C SER A 84 8.32 -36.17 -7.14
N PHE A 85 9.34 -35.66 -7.84
CA PHE A 85 10.25 -34.62 -7.33
C PHE A 85 10.13 -33.29 -8.07
N ASN A 86 10.24 -33.28 -9.41
CA ASN A 86 9.94 -32.11 -10.21
C ASN A 86 9.22 -32.52 -11.51
N GLY A 87 8.29 -31.70 -11.99
CA GLY A 87 7.74 -31.88 -13.34
C GLY A 87 8.80 -31.50 -14.40
N VAL A 88 9.19 -30.23 -14.43
CA VAL A 88 10.25 -29.71 -15.30
C VAL A 88 11.32 -29.03 -14.47
N ASN A 89 12.59 -29.41 -14.66
CA ASN A 89 13.72 -28.94 -13.87
C ASN A 89 14.82 -28.35 -14.77
N PHE A 90 14.94 -27.03 -14.81
CA PHE A 90 16.14 -26.37 -15.28
C PHE A 90 17.19 -26.39 -14.16
N PHE A 91 18.37 -26.95 -14.42
CA PHE A 91 19.36 -27.21 -13.38
C PHE A 91 19.99 -25.95 -12.78
N ASN A 92 20.20 -25.98 -11.47
CA ASN A 92 20.89 -24.92 -10.76
C ASN A 92 22.37 -24.82 -11.22
N GLY A 93 22.96 -23.62 -11.15
CA GLY A 93 24.38 -23.42 -11.45
C GLY A 93 24.71 -22.83 -12.83
N GLY A 94 23.72 -22.25 -13.52
CA GLY A 94 23.95 -21.18 -14.51
C GLY A 94 24.09 -21.58 -15.98
N ALA A 95 24.16 -22.88 -16.31
CA ALA A 95 24.31 -23.31 -17.70
C ALA A 95 22.98 -23.60 -18.41
N SER A 96 21.95 -24.01 -17.69
CA SER A 96 20.63 -24.31 -18.22
C SER A 96 19.95 -23.05 -18.77
N SER A 97 19.32 -23.19 -19.94
CA SER A 97 18.51 -22.15 -20.55
C SER A 97 17.50 -22.75 -21.52
N GLY A 98 16.42 -22.03 -21.82
CA GLY A 98 15.43 -22.53 -22.77
C GLY A 98 14.02 -22.00 -22.55
N THR A 99 13.08 -22.58 -23.30
CA THR A 99 11.66 -22.23 -23.26
C THR A 99 10.82 -23.45 -22.93
N LEU A 100 9.94 -23.30 -21.94
CA LEU A 100 8.85 -24.22 -21.62
C LEU A 100 7.54 -23.59 -22.08
N THR A 101 6.86 -24.21 -23.04
CA THR A 101 5.49 -23.85 -23.44
C THR A 101 4.53 -24.95 -23.00
N ASN A 102 3.64 -24.63 -22.07
CA ASN A 102 2.66 -25.54 -21.51
C ASN A 102 1.25 -25.23 -22.01
N GLN A 103 0.62 -26.17 -22.70
CA GLN A 103 -0.81 -26.16 -23.05
C GLN A 103 -1.60 -27.30 -22.39
N GLY A 104 -0.92 -28.20 -21.66
CA GLY A 104 -1.53 -29.33 -20.96
C GLY A 104 -1.43 -29.18 -19.44
N LEU A 105 -1.20 -30.31 -18.76
CA LEU A 105 -0.97 -30.37 -17.32
C LEU A 105 0.51 -30.59 -17.01
N ILE A 106 1.07 -29.76 -16.13
CA ILE A 106 2.33 -30.05 -15.43
C ILE A 106 2.03 -30.17 -13.94
N THR A 107 2.46 -31.27 -13.32
CA THR A 107 2.24 -31.54 -11.91
C THR A 107 3.44 -32.24 -11.26
N SER A 108 3.44 -32.27 -9.93
CA SER A 108 4.50 -32.85 -9.12
C SER A 108 4.08 -32.90 -7.66
N ASP A 109 4.56 -33.91 -6.93
CA ASP A 109 4.44 -33.97 -5.47
C ASP A 109 5.38 -32.99 -4.75
N SER A 110 6.17 -32.19 -5.49
CA SER A 110 7.17 -31.28 -4.92
C SER A 110 7.33 -29.95 -5.66
N ARG A 111 7.78 -29.91 -6.91
CA ARG A 111 7.86 -28.64 -7.69
C ARG A 111 7.51 -28.92 -9.14
N PRO A 112 6.30 -28.56 -9.59
CA PRO A 112 5.93 -28.69 -10.98
C PRO A 112 6.94 -28.04 -11.93
N VAL A 113 7.46 -26.84 -11.62
CA VAL A 113 8.54 -26.19 -12.39
C VAL A 113 9.64 -25.65 -11.48
N ASN A 114 10.89 -26.07 -11.72
CA ASN A 114 12.10 -25.51 -11.12
C ASN A 114 12.92 -24.74 -12.16
N ILE A 115 13.29 -23.51 -11.83
CA ILE A 115 14.06 -22.58 -12.64
C ILE A 115 15.41 -22.35 -11.96
N GLY A 116 16.43 -23.05 -12.45
CA GLY A 116 17.84 -22.73 -12.23
C GLY A 116 18.51 -22.42 -13.56
N GLY A 117 19.43 -21.46 -13.63
CA GLY A 117 20.14 -21.10 -14.87
C GLY A 117 19.92 -19.67 -15.35
N GLN A 118 19.83 -19.48 -16.67
CA GLN A 118 19.72 -18.15 -17.29
C GLN A 118 18.86 -18.20 -18.55
N ASN A 119 18.24 -17.08 -18.93
CA ASN A 119 17.43 -16.92 -20.13
C ASN A 119 16.35 -18.00 -20.25
N ILE A 120 15.62 -18.22 -19.16
CA ILE A 120 14.55 -19.22 -19.08
C ILE A 120 13.21 -18.53 -19.35
N ARG A 121 12.40 -19.10 -20.23
CA ARG A 121 11.03 -18.62 -20.47
C ARG A 121 10.04 -19.71 -20.13
N VAL A 122 9.07 -19.41 -19.27
CA VAL A 122 7.94 -20.29 -18.94
C VAL A 122 6.67 -19.64 -19.47
N ASP A 123 6.08 -20.21 -20.52
CA ASP A 123 4.80 -19.83 -21.09
C ASP A 123 3.74 -20.86 -20.67
N ASN A 124 2.98 -20.57 -19.62
CA ASN A 124 1.84 -21.37 -19.22
C ASN A 124 0.57 -20.88 -19.92
N LEU A 125 -0.07 -21.77 -20.68
CA LEU A 125 -1.35 -21.54 -21.38
C LEU A 125 -2.44 -22.51 -20.89
N ALA A 126 -2.16 -23.30 -19.86
CA ALA A 126 -3.08 -24.25 -19.26
C ALA A 126 -2.76 -24.43 -17.76
N GLN A 127 -2.42 -25.63 -17.28
CA GLN A 127 -2.34 -25.91 -15.84
C GLN A 127 -0.93 -26.28 -15.40
N ILE A 128 -0.44 -25.59 -14.37
CA ILE A 128 0.71 -26.01 -13.57
C ILE A 128 0.21 -26.12 -12.13
N ILE A 129 0.04 -27.35 -11.63
CA ILE A 129 -0.63 -27.60 -10.34
C ILE A 129 0.18 -28.58 -9.51
N SER A 130 0.37 -28.32 -8.22
CA SER A 130 1.02 -29.28 -7.33
C SER A 130 0.03 -30.37 -6.87
N SER A 131 0.48 -31.63 -6.82
CA SER A 131 -0.32 -32.76 -6.30
C SER A 131 -0.16 -32.95 -4.78
N ALA A 132 0.84 -32.32 -4.18
CA ALA A 132 1.09 -32.25 -2.73
C ALA A 132 1.68 -30.89 -2.34
N SER A 133 1.85 -30.60 -1.05
CA SER A 133 2.51 -29.37 -0.57
C SER A 133 3.91 -29.21 -1.17
N PRO A 134 4.14 -28.20 -2.04
CA PRO A 134 5.42 -28.03 -2.70
C PRO A 134 6.50 -27.58 -1.71
N ARG A 135 7.79 -27.87 -1.99
CA ARG A 135 8.88 -27.50 -1.04
C ARG A 135 9.13 -26.00 -0.93
N ASP A 136 9.07 -25.31 -2.06
CA ASP A 136 9.39 -23.87 -2.15
C ASP A 136 8.48 -23.13 -3.13
N GLY A 137 7.49 -23.82 -3.69
CA GLY A 137 6.47 -23.26 -4.57
C GLY A 137 6.20 -24.09 -5.83
N VAL A 138 5.09 -23.78 -6.51
CA VAL A 138 4.66 -24.49 -7.73
C VAL A 138 5.59 -24.21 -8.90
N VAL A 139 5.87 -22.92 -9.12
CA VAL A 139 6.93 -22.42 -10.00
C VAL A 139 7.97 -21.76 -9.11
N TYR A 140 9.16 -22.37 -9.04
CA TYR A 140 10.22 -21.94 -8.15
C TYR A 140 11.47 -21.53 -8.93
N ALA A 141 12.02 -20.34 -8.64
CA ALA A 141 13.36 -19.96 -9.07
C ALA A 141 14.31 -19.96 -7.87
N ASP A 142 15.47 -20.60 -8.03
CA ASP A 142 16.50 -20.60 -7.00
C ASP A 142 17.49 -19.44 -7.16
N GLN A 143 18.25 -19.14 -6.10
CA GLN A 143 19.19 -18.01 -6.06
C GLN A 143 20.30 -18.05 -7.15
N THR A 144 20.53 -19.18 -7.81
CA THR A 144 21.49 -19.30 -8.92
C THR A 144 20.88 -18.91 -10.27
N ALA A 145 19.57 -18.72 -10.35
CA ALA A 145 18.89 -18.24 -11.54
C ALA A 145 19.16 -16.75 -11.75
N THR A 146 19.70 -16.38 -12.92
CA THR A 146 20.09 -14.99 -13.21
C THR A 146 19.13 -14.28 -14.16
N SER A 147 18.39 -15.02 -15.00
CA SER A 147 17.30 -14.43 -15.77
C SER A 147 16.19 -15.38 -16.17
N TYR A 148 14.95 -14.91 -16.04
CA TYR A 148 13.77 -15.67 -16.42
C TYR A 148 12.52 -14.82 -16.64
N ASP A 149 11.66 -15.25 -17.57
CA ASP A 149 10.34 -14.68 -17.80
C ASP A 149 9.26 -15.74 -17.55
N ILE A 150 8.27 -15.41 -16.73
CA ILE A 150 7.13 -16.27 -16.42
C ILE A 150 5.87 -15.60 -16.96
N PHE A 151 5.18 -16.27 -17.87
CA PHE A 151 3.91 -15.82 -18.44
C PHE A 151 2.83 -16.85 -18.14
N ASN A 152 1.75 -16.42 -17.48
CA ASN A 152 0.53 -17.19 -17.27
C ASN A 152 -0.60 -16.60 -18.11
N GLY A 153 -1.04 -17.32 -19.14
CA GLY A 153 -2.05 -16.85 -20.11
C GLY A 153 -3.47 -16.74 -19.55
N PRO A 154 -4.44 -16.20 -20.33
CA PRO A 154 -5.77 -15.83 -19.84
C PRO A 154 -6.59 -16.97 -19.22
N ASP A 155 -6.51 -18.16 -19.79
CA ASP A 155 -7.23 -19.35 -19.31
C ASP A 155 -6.34 -20.26 -18.46
N ALA A 156 -5.13 -19.80 -18.14
CA ALA A 156 -4.10 -20.60 -17.50
C ALA A 156 -4.14 -20.45 -15.97
N VAL A 157 -3.75 -21.53 -15.29
CA VAL A 157 -3.78 -21.65 -13.83
C VAL A 157 -2.41 -22.11 -13.33
N ILE A 158 -1.89 -21.40 -12.34
CA ILE A 158 -0.78 -21.84 -11.48
C ILE A 158 -1.34 -21.98 -10.07
N ASP A 159 -1.42 -23.21 -9.55
CA ASP A 159 -2.14 -23.48 -8.30
C ASP A 159 -1.37 -24.50 -7.42
N VAL A 160 -1.27 -24.20 -6.14
CA VAL A 160 -0.69 -25.09 -5.12
C VAL A 160 -1.53 -26.36 -4.93
N GLY A 161 -2.80 -26.33 -5.32
CA GLY A 161 -3.75 -27.44 -5.21
C GLY A 161 -4.50 -27.42 -3.89
N GLU A 162 -5.80 -27.66 -3.92
CA GLU A 162 -6.67 -27.62 -2.74
C GLU A 162 -6.18 -28.57 -1.63
N GLY A 163 -6.06 -28.07 -0.41
CA GLY A 163 -5.60 -28.83 0.76
C GLY A 163 -4.08 -28.95 0.90
N ASN A 164 -3.31 -28.35 -0.01
CA ASN A 164 -1.85 -28.26 0.07
C ASN A 164 -1.40 -26.89 0.62
N ASP A 165 -0.16 -26.85 1.11
CA ASP A 165 0.48 -25.67 1.71
C ASP A 165 1.65 -25.21 0.84
N GLY A 166 1.61 -23.99 0.31
CA GLY A 166 2.67 -23.58 -0.61
C GLY A 166 2.52 -22.20 -1.24
N ASP A 167 3.64 -21.65 -1.69
CA ASP A 167 3.65 -20.48 -2.59
C ASP A 167 3.32 -20.95 -4.03
N ALA A 168 2.56 -20.18 -4.81
CA ALA A 168 2.35 -20.52 -6.21
C ALA A 168 3.59 -20.18 -7.05
N ILE A 169 4.01 -18.91 -7.04
CA ILE A 169 5.27 -18.48 -7.66
C ILE A 169 6.20 -17.96 -6.56
N SER A 170 7.37 -18.56 -6.45
CA SER A 170 8.36 -18.21 -5.42
C SER A 170 9.73 -18.03 -6.05
N LEU A 171 10.26 -16.83 -5.93
CA LEU A 171 11.49 -16.40 -6.56
C LEU A 171 12.53 -16.13 -5.46
N GLN A 172 13.40 -17.11 -5.21
CA GLN A 172 14.57 -16.89 -4.39
C GLN A 172 15.65 -16.22 -5.24
N LEU A 173 15.97 -14.98 -4.91
CA LEU A 173 16.80 -14.14 -5.76
C LEU A 173 18.28 -14.26 -5.41
N GLY A 174 19.15 -14.25 -6.42
CA GLY A 174 20.57 -13.97 -6.23
C GLY A 174 20.82 -12.48 -6.02
N ALA A 175 22.09 -12.05 -6.06
CA ALA A 175 22.45 -10.63 -5.90
C ALA A 175 21.78 -9.73 -6.95
N ASN A 176 21.63 -10.21 -8.19
CA ASN A 176 21.07 -9.45 -9.29
C ASN A 176 20.42 -10.40 -10.30
N VAL A 177 19.11 -10.28 -10.47
CA VAL A 177 18.29 -11.12 -11.35
C VAL A 177 17.52 -10.21 -12.32
N THR A 178 17.38 -10.61 -13.58
CA THR A 178 16.55 -9.90 -14.56
C THR A 178 15.39 -10.78 -15.01
N GLY A 179 14.19 -10.26 -15.04
CA GLY A 179 13.05 -11.08 -15.45
C GLY A 179 11.73 -10.36 -15.52
N SER A 180 10.67 -11.13 -15.64
CA SER A 180 9.30 -10.62 -15.53
C SER A 180 8.36 -11.72 -15.08
N VAL A 181 7.29 -11.32 -14.38
CA VAL A 181 6.15 -12.19 -14.10
C VAL A 181 4.90 -11.52 -14.67
N VAL A 182 4.25 -12.15 -15.62
CA VAL A 182 3.03 -11.64 -16.25
C VAL A 182 1.90 -12.64 -16.06
N ASN A 183 0.87 -12.25 -15.32
CA ASN A 183 -0.32 -13.06 -15.10
C ASN A 183 -1.53 -12.45 -15.83
N GLN A 184 -2.14 -13.20 -16.74
CA GLN A 184 -3.44 -12.92 -17.35
C GLN A 184 -4.54 -13.89 -16.89
N GLY A 185 -4.15 -15.00 -16.27
CA GLY A 185 -5.04 -16.03 -15.77
C GLY A 185 -5.15 -16.01 -14.25
N THR A 186 -5.10 -17.19 -13.63
CA THR A 186 -5.25 -17.35 -12.17
C THR A 186 -3.97 -17.90 -11.55
N VAL A 187 -3.53 -17.29 -10.45
CA VAL A 187 -2.42 -17.78 -9.60
C VAL A 187 -2.89 -17.86 -8.15
N ILE A 188 -2.72 -19.02 -7.51
CA ILE A 188 -3.30 -19.29 -6.19
C ILE A 188 -2.26 -19.89 -5.23
N GLY A 189 -1.86 -19.09 -4.24
CA GLY A 189 -1.19 -19.56 -3.04
C GLY A 189 -2.20 -20.16 -2.06
N ARG A 190 -1.90 -21.33 -1.48
CA ARG A 190 -2.86 -22.07 -0.64
C ARG A 190 -2.26 -22.59 0.65
N GLY A 191 -3.15 -22.97 1.56
CA GLY A 191 -2.82 -23.58 2.82
C GLY A 191 -2.20 -22.59 3.78
N VAL A 192 -1.37 -23.06 4.71
CA VAL A 192 -0.71 -22.23 5.73
C VAL A 192 0.80 -22.14 5.48
N PRO A 193 1.50 -21.14 6.07
CA PRO A 193 2.96 -21.10 6.03
C PRO A 193 3.58 -22.36 6.67
N VAL A 194 4.37 -23.12 5.89
CA VAL A 194 5.05 -24.34 6.34
C VAL A 194 6.44 -24.43 5.72
N GLY A 195 7.43 -24.69 6.56
CA GLY A 195 8.83 -24.80 6.13
C GLY A 195 9.30 -23.50 5.51
N ASN A 196 9.56 -23.53 4.20
CA ASN A 196 10.02 -22.38 3.44
C ASN A 196 8.89 -21.61 2.75
N ASN A 197 7.66 -22.12 2.71
CA ASN A 197 6.54 -21.49 2.02
C ASN A 197 5.78 -20.53 2.94
N GLN A 198 5.21 -19.49 2.33
CA GLN A 198 4.35 -18.51 3.01
C GLN A 198 2.88 -18.56 2.57
N ALA A 199 2.50 -19.45 1.66
CA ALA A 199 1.15 -19.52 1.08
C ALA A 199 0.76 -18.33 0.20
N THR A 200 1.73 -17.70 -0.46
CA THR A 200 1.55 -16.50 -1.31
C THR A 200 1.24 -16.84 -2.78
N ALA A 201 0.60 -15.94 -3.51
CA ALA A 201 0.45 -16.12 -4.96
C ALA A 201 1.78 -15.84 -5.68
N ILE A 202 2.43 -14.72 -5.35
CA ILE A 202 3.77 -14.37 -5.84
C ILE A 202 4.62 -13.90 -4.66
N ARG A 203 5.82 -14.47 -4.54
CA ARG A 203 6.80 -14.05 -3.53
C ARG A 203 8.18 -13.86 -4.12
N LEU A 204 8.79 -12.73 -3.81
CA LEU A 204 10.21 -12.47 -4.02
C LEU A 204 10.91 -12.49 -2.66
N ARG A 205 11.91 -13.36 -2.53
CA ARG A 205 12.64 -13.55 -1.27
C ARG A 205 14.15 -13.48 -1.46
N GLN A 206 14.83 -13.02 -0.42
CA GLN A 206 16.28 -12.84 -0.44
C GLN A 206 17.01 -14.20 -0.58
N GLY A 207 18.05 -14.23 -1.39
CA GLY A 207 18.98 -15.34 -1.47
C GLY A 207 19.79 -15.51 -0.18
N THR A 208 20.17 -16.75 0.11
CA THR A 208 21.07 -17.07 1.25
C THR A 208 22.54 -16.77 0.95
N ASP A 209 22.91 -16.71 -0.34
CA ASP A 209 24.25 -16.33 -0.79
C ASP A 209 24.12 -15.31 -1.92
N ILE A 210 24.26 -14.03 -1.55
CA ILE A 210 24.19 -12.88 -2.46
C ILE A 210 25.55 -12.21 -2.67
N GLY A 211 26.65 -12.95 -2.48
CA GLY A 211 27.98 -12.47 -2.85
C GLY A 211 28.46 -11.23 -2.09
N GLY A 212 27.92 -10.97 -0.90
CA GLY A 212 28.23 -9.80 -0.09
C GLY A 212 27.45 -8.53 -0.43
N ALA A 213 26.44 -8.61 -1.30
CA ALA A 213 25.45 -7.55 -1.44
C ALA A 213 24.59 -7.42 -0.17
N ASP A 214 24.03 -6.23 0.05
CA ASP A 214 23.16 -5.97 1.19
C ASP A 214 21.72 -6.48 0.93
N VAL A 215 21.29 -6.46 -0.33
CA VAL A 215 19.95 -6.86 -0.79
C VAL A 215 20.03 -7.73 -2.06
N SER A 216 18.98 -8.51 -2.31
CA SER A 216 18.75 -9.17 -3.60
C SER A 216 17.97 -8.25 -4.52
N VAL A 217 18.41 -8.08 -5.77
CA VAL A 217 17.76 -7.19 -6.73
C VAL A 217 17.02 -7.99 -7.80
N PHE A 218 15.72 -7.70 -8.00
CA PHE A 218 14.94 -8.15 -9.16
C PHE A 218 14.72 -6.98 -10.12
N ASN A 219 15.32 -7.05 -11.30
CA ASN A 219 15.16 -6.06 -12.36
C ASN A 219 14.07 -6.54 -13.32
N GLY A 220 12.84 -6.11 -13.09
CA GLY A 220 11.70 -6.67 -13.76
C GLY A 220 10.37 -6.24 -13.17
N ASP A 221 9.33 -6.30 -14.00
CA ASP A 221 7.96 -6.00 -13.57
C ASP A 221 7.21 -7.27 -13.18
N ILE A 222 6.26 -7.08 -12.26
CA ILE A 222 5.21 -8.06 -11.96
C ILE A 222 3.90 -7.46 -12.48
N VAL A 223 3.38 -7.99 -13.58
CA VAL A 223 2.16 -7.48 -14.23
C VAL A 223 1.02 -8.45 -13.99
N ASN A 224 -0.04 -8.00 -13.35
CA ASN A 224 -1.27 -8.76 -13.14
C ASN A 224 -2.43 -8.16 -13.92
N GLU A 225 -2.89 -8.86 -14.95
CA GLU A 225 -4.15 -8.63 -15.69
C GLU A 225 -5.25 -9.60 -15.27
N GLY A 226 -4.91 -10.65 -14.50
CA GLY A 226 -5.82 -11.71 -14.07
C GLY A 226 -6.10 -11.67 -12.57
N THR A 227 -6.07 -12.83 -11.92
CA THR A 227 -6.32 -12.96 -10.48
C THR A 227 -5.12 -13.57 -9.76
N LEU A 228 -4.64 -12.88 -8.72
CA LEU A 228 -3.69 -13.39 -7.74
C LEU A 228 -4.41 -13.57 -6.40
N THR A 229 -4.39 -14.78 -5.85
CA THR A 229 -5.08 -15.08 -4.57
C THR A 229 -4.17 -15.81 -3.59
N SER A 230 -4.28 -15.48 -2.30
CA SER A 230 -3.64 -16.20 -1.19
C SER A 230 -4.64 -16.52 -0.09
N GLU A 231 -4.68 -17.79 0.35
CA GLU A 231 -5.61 -18.25 1.38
C GLU A 231 -5.26 -17.80 2.81
N THR A 232 -3.98 -17.51 3.12
CA THR A 232 -3.58 -17.17 4.50
C THR A 232 -2.55 -16.06 4.64
N ASP A 233 -1.88 -15.65 3.57
CA ASP A 233 -0.82 -14.63 3.62
C ASP A 233 -1.11 -13.57 2.55
N SER A 234 -0.08 -13.17 1.81
CA SER A 234 -0.12 -12.03 0.90
C SER A 234 -0.38 -12.48 -0.54
N GLY A 235 -1.20 -11.73 -1.28
CA GLY A 235 -1.34 -11.95 -2.72
C GLY A 235 0.02 -11.79 -3.42
N VAL A 236 0.70 -10.67 -3.16
CA VAL A 236 2.10 -10.44 -3.56
C VAL A 236 2.95 -10.05 -2.36
N LEU A 237 4.07 -10.74 -2.15
CA LEU A 237 5.03 -10.47 -1.07
C LEU A 237 6.42 -10.16 -1.63
N ILE A 238 6.94 -8.97 -1.33
CA ILE A 238 8.33 -8.60 -1.50
C ILE A 238 8.98 -8.63 -0.11
N GLU A 239 9.86 -9.57 0.16
CA GLU A 239 10.44 -9.71 1.51
C GLU A 239 11.47 -8.62 1.85
N SER A 240 11.75 -8.48 3.14
CA SER A 240 12.91 -7.71 3.60
C SER A 240 14.20 -8.21 2.93
N GLY A 241 15.11 -7.30 2.60
CA GLY A 241 16.33 -7.63 1.89
C GLY A 241 16.15 -7.84 0.39
N VAL A 242 14.98 -7.47 -0.17
CA VAL A 242 14.70 -7.50 -1.61
C VAL A 242 14.40 -6.12 -2.16
N GLU A 243 15.17 -5.70 -3.16
CA GLU A 243 14.89 -4.54 -3.99
C GLU A 243 14.17 -4.98 -5.28
N LEU A 244 12.94 -4.51 -5.47
CA LEU A 244 12.24 -4.60 -6.73
C LEU A 244 12.61 -3.38 -7.59
N ASN A 245 13.60 -3.53 -8.46
CA ASN A 245 13.96 -2.53 -9.46
C ASN A 245 13.03 -2.66 -10.68
N GLY A 246 11.75 -2.38 -10.44
CA GLY A 246 10.65 -2.50 -11.38
C GLY A 246 9.34 -2.13 -10.70
N THR A 247 8.22 -2.46 -11.35
CA THR A 247 6.88 -2.11 -10.86
C THR A 247 6.00 -3.33 -10.73
N ILE A 248 5.26 -3.42 -9.63
CA ILE A 248 4.05 -4.24 -9.54
C ILE A 248 2.93 -3.47 -10.23
N VAL A 249 2.49 -3.92 -11.39
CA VAL A 249 1.37 -3.31 -12.14
C VAL A 249 0.16 -4.20 -12.01
N ASN A 250 -0.87 -3.74 -11.30
CA ASN A 250 -2.13 -4.47 -11.15
C ASN A 250 -3.24 -3.86 -12.00
N ASN A 251 -3.64 -4.53 -13.06
CA ASN A 251 -4.84 -4.26 -13.87
C ASN A 251 -6.01 -5.21 -13.55
N GLY A 252 -5.73 -6.32 -12.86
CA GLY A 252 -6.72 -7.32 -12.45
C GLY A 252 -7.05 -7.26 -10.95
N THR A 253 -7.16 -8.43 -10.33
CA THR A 253 -7.46 -8.57 -8.90
C THR A 253 -6.28 -9.18 -8.15
N ILE A 254 -5.91 -8.56 -7.02
CA ILE A 254 -5.01 -9.14 -6.02
C ILE A 254 -5.80 -9.25 -4.71
N ASP A 255 -5.97 -10.47 -4.21
CA ASP A 255 -6.64 -10.76 -2.95
C ASP A 255 -5.74 -11.61 -2.06
N GLY A 256 -5.37 -11.11 -0.89
CA GLY A 256 -4.64 -11.93 0.08
C GLY A 256 -5.29 -11.86 1.45
N ALA A 257 -5.45 -13.02 2.07
CA ALA A 257 -6.11 -13.15 3.36
C ALA A 257 -5.46 -12.31 4.46
N PHE A 258 -4.13 -12.12 4.42
CA PHE A 258 -3.41 -11.27 5.39
C PHE A 258 -3.02 -9.91 4.83
N ASN A 259 -2.45 -9.87 3.62
CA ASN A 259 -2.27 -8.63 2.88
C ASN A 259 -2.59 -8.78 1.39
N GLY A 260 -3.05 -7.73 0.71
CA GLY A 260 -3.13 -7.77 -0.76
C GLY A 260 -1.73 -7.76 -1.37
N VAL A 261 -1.01 -6.66 -1.17
CA VAL A 261 0.41 -6.49 -1.52
C VAL A 261 1.20 -6.10 -0.27
N SER A 262 2.37 -6.71 -0.06
CA SER A 262 3.24 -6.41 1.08
C SER A 262 4.67 -6.20 0.64
N PHE A 263 5.23 -5.04 0.97
CA PHE A 263 6.67 -4.82 1.05
C PHE A 263 7.12 -5.11 2.49
N GLY A 264 8.17 -5.90 2.64
CA GLY A 264 8.59 -6.50 3.89
C GLY A 264 9.10 -5.49 4.90
N ASN A 265 8.80 -5.74 6.17
CA ASN A 265 9.28 -4.90 7.27
C ASN A 265 10.78 -5.11 7.47
N GLY A 266 11.52 -4.07 7.86
CA GLY A 266 12.95 -4.14 8.16
C GLY A 266 13.82 -3.10 7.46
N GLY A 267 13.23 -2.11 6.78
CA GLY A 267 13.95 -0.97 6.21
C GLY A 267 14.77 -1.28 4.95
N THR A 268 14.72 -2.50 4.41
CA THR A 268 15.61 -2.94 3.31
C THR A 268 14.89 -3.38 2.04
N SER A 269 13.55 -3.47 2.06
CA SER A 269 12.79 -3.69 0.82
C SER A 269 12.56 -2.37 0.08
N SER A 270 12.49 -2.40 -1.24
CA SER A 270 12.12 -1.24 -2.07
C SER A 270 11.33 -1.66 -3.31
N GLY A 271 10.65 -0.71 -3.97
CA GLY A 271 9.91 -0.97 -5.21
C GLY A 271 8.72 -0.03 -5.45
N ALA A 272 8.06 -0.23 -6.58
CA ALA A 272 6.88 0.54 -6.96
C ALA A 272 5.65 -0.35 -7.14
N LEU A 273 4.47 0.19 -6.81
CA LEU A 273 3.16 -0.40 -7.02
C LEU A 273 2.26 0.59 -7.77
N GLN A 274 1.78 0.17 -8.94
CA GLN A 274 0.74 0.86 -9.70
C GLN A 274 -0.52 0.00 -9.72
N ASN A 275 -1.60 0.48 -9.11
CA ASN A 275 -2.88 -0.22 -9.08
C ASN A 275 -3.89 0.46 -9.99
N PHE A 276 -4.31 -0.21 -11.07
CA PHE A 276 -5.43 0.15 -11.93
C PHE A 276 -6.67 -0.73 -11.71
N GLY A 277 -6.47 -1.92 -11.14
CA GLY A 277 -7.54 -2.88 -10.82
C GLY A 277 -7.94 -2.81 -9.35
N THR A 278 -8.19 -3.97 -8.74
CA THR A 278 -8.61 -4.09 -7.33
C THR A 278 -7.55 -4.81 -6.51
N ILE A 279 -7.16 -4.23 -5.38
CA ILE A 279 -6.38 -4.89 -4.33
C ILE A 279 -7.27 -5.03 -3.10
N THR A 280 -7.39 -6.24 -2.55
CA THR A 280 -8.18 -6.49 -1.36
C THR A 280 -7.51 -7.42 -0.35
N SER A 281 -7.94 -7.34 0.89
CA SER A 281 -7.53 -8.20 1.99
C SER A 281 -8.57 -8.23 3.11
N ALA A 282 -8.60 -9.32 3.88
CA ALA A 282 -9.31 -9.36 5.16
C ALA A 282 -8.54 -8.66 6.30
N SER A 283 -7.34 -8.13 6.04
CA SER A 283 -6.60 -7.28 6.97
C SER A 283 -6.06 -6.01 6.30
N ARG A 284 -4.82 -5.98 5.78
CA ARG A 284 -4.26 -4.75 5.18
C ARG A 284 -4.21 -4.95 3.67
N ALA A 285 -4.88 -4.12 2.90
CA ALA A 285 -4.80 -4.26 1.44
C ALA A 285 -3.38 -4.00 0.93
N VAL A 286 -2.70 -2.99 1.46
CA VAL A 286 -1.29 -2.70 1.17
C VAL A 286 -0.49 -2.48 2.45
N ASN A 287 0.61 -3.23 2.61
CA ASN A 287 1.60 -3.02 3.67
C ASN A 287 2.90 -2.46 3.05
N ILE A 288 3.33 -1.30 3.55
CA ILE A 288 4.54 -0.60 3.11
C ILE A 288 5.56 -0.68 4.25
N GLY A 289 6.50 -1.62 4.11
CA GLY A 289 7.76 -1.63 4.85
C GLY A 289 8.92 -1.20 3.95
N GLY A 290 10.09 -0.98 4.53
CA GLY A 290 11.31 -0.74 3.76
C GLY A 290 11.58 0.73 3.43
N GLN A 291 12.16 1.00 2.26
CA GLN A 291 12.56 2.32 1.81
C GLN A 291 12.26 2.51 0.32
N ASP A 292 12.09 3.75 -0.08
CA ASP A 292 11.85 4.19 -1.46
C ASP A 292 10.65 3.49 -2.11
N ILE A 293 9.58 3.28 -1.33
CA ILE A 293 8.35 2.67 -1.82
C ILE A 293 7.46 3.71 -2.49
N SER A 294 7.05 3.45 -3.73
CA SER A 294 6.08 4.29 -4.44
C SER A 294 4.76 3.54 -4.64
N LEU A 295 3.66 4.05 -4.08
CA LEU A 295 2.30 3.56 -4.32
C LEU A 295 1.54 4.60 -5.16
N GLN A 296 1.07 4.19 -6.34
CA GLN A 296 0.15 4.96 -7.17
C GLN A 296 -1.14 4.16 -7.38
N ASN A 297 -2.25 4.68 -6.87
CA ASN A 297 -3.55 4.05 -6.99
C ASN A 297 -4.46 4.80 -7.98
N PHE A 298 -4.79 4.16 -9.09
CA PHE A 298 -5.81 4.56 -10.06
C PHE A 298 -7.11 3.77 -9.91
N GLY A 299 -7.05 2.58 -9.29
CA GLY A 299 -8.17 1.66 -9.10
C GLY A 299 -8.68 1.64 -7.65
N GLU A 300 -9.02 0.45 -7.17
CA GLU A 300 -9.61 0.24 -5.84
C GLU A 300 -8.63 -0.48 -4.91
N ILE A 301 -8.45 0.05 -3.71
CA ILE A 301 -7.74 -0.60 -2.61
C ILE A 301 -8.71 -0.69 -1.43
N LEU A 302 -9.14 -1.92 -1.11
CA LEU A 302 -10.28 -2.19 -0.24
C LEU A 302 -9.98 -3.23 0.82
N THR A 303 -10.75 -3.24 1.91
CA THR A 303 -10.76 -4.37 2.85
C THR A 303 -12.09 -5.10 2.89
N SER A 304 -12.04 -6.42 3.02
CA SER A 304 -13.23 -7.29 3.12
C SER A 304 -13.71 -7.53 4.55
N ALA A 305 -12.94 -7.05 5.54
CA ALA A 305 -13.24 -7.04 6.97
C ALA A 305 -12.55 -5.83 7.63
N SER A 306 -12.84 -5.55 8.90
CA SER A 306 -12.14 -4.51 9.67
C SER A 306 -10.63 -4.73 9.66
N PRO A 307 -9.82 -3.81 9.11
CA PRO A 307 -8.38 -3.94 9.06
C PRO A 307 -7.77 -3.90 10.47
N ARG A 308 -6.55 -4.43 10.65
CA ARG A 308 -5.86 -4.33 11.95
C ARG A 308 -5.35 -2.93 12.27
N ASP A 309 -4.79 -2.26 11.26
CA ASP A 309 -4.14 -0.95 11.38
C ASP A 309 -4.34 -0.17 10.07
N GLY A 310 -5.54 -0.26 9.51
CA GLY A 310 -5.91 0.40 8.26
C GLY A 310 -5.66 -0.35 6.95
N VAL A 311 -6.20 0.20 5.86
CA VAL A 311 -6.23 -0.39 4.51
C VAL A 311 -4.86 -0.31 3.85
N VAL A 312 -4.26 0.89 3.85
CA VAL A 312 -2.86 1.13 3.51
C VAL A 312 -2.11 1.45 4.80
N TYR A 313 -1.07 0.67 5.07
CA TYR A 313 -0.34 0.74 6.33
C TYR A 313 1.16 0.84 6.13
N THR A 314 1.83 1.65 6.94
CA THR A 314 3.29 1.57 7.15
C THR A 314 3.60 1.10 8.56
N ASP A 315 4.67 0.33 8.72
CA ASP A 315 5.21 0.02 10.05
C ASP A 315 6.42 0.92 10.39
N GLN A 316 6.79 0.95 11.67
CA GLN A 316 7.89 1.78 12.19
C GLN A 316 9.28 1.57 11.51
N SER A 317 9.46 0.49 10.76
CA SER A 317 10.69 0.23 9.98
C SER A 317 10.69 0.85 8.58
N ALA A 318 9.56 1.43 8.14
CA ALA A 318 9.49 2.17 6.89
C ALA A 318 10.28 3.48 7.01
N LEU A 319 11.18 3.72 6.06
CA LEU A 319 12.11 4.87 6.06
C LEU A 319 11.70 5.94 5.05
N SER A 320 11.25 5.53 3.86
CA SER A 320 10.77 6.45 2.84
C SER A 320 9.69 5.87 1.94
N TYR A 321 8.66 6.69 1.64
CA TYR A 321 7.57 6.29 0.76
C TYR A 321 6.80 7.47 0.15
N SER A 322 6.15 7.24 -0.98
CA SER A 322 5.17 8.18 -1.56
C SER A 322 3.88 7.44 -1.86
N ILE A 323 2.77 7.93 -1.29
CA ILE A 323 1.44 7.38 -1.50
C ILE A 323 0.65 8.40 -2.31
N VAL A 324 0.25 8.01 -3.52
CA VAL A 324 -0.55 8.85 -4.42
C VAL A 324 -1.83 8.10 -4.76
N ASN A 325 -2.96 8.60 -4.28
CA ASN A 325 -4.28 8.17 -4.73
C ASN A 325 -4.72 9.08 -5.86
N GLU A 326 -4.68 8.60 -7.10
CA GLU A 326 -4.99 9.39 -8.29
C GLU A 326 -6.50 9.69 -8.40
N SER A 327 -6.89 10.55 -9.33
CA SER A 327 -8.26 11.08 -9.41
C SER A 327 -9.37 10.04 -9.62
N SER A 328 -9.02 8.86 -10.12
CA SER A 328 -9.94 7.70 -10.26
C SER A 328 -9.81 6.71 -9.10
N GLY A 329 -8.80 6.88 -8.25
CA GLY A 329 -8.46 5.96 -7.19
C GLY A 329 -9.40 6.06 -5.99
N LEU A 330 -9.73 4.89 -5.44
CA LEU A 330 -10.46 4.70 -4.20
C LEU A 330 -9.59 3.92 -3.20
N ILE A 331 -9.42 4.46 -1.99
CA ILE A 331 -8.90 3.75 -0.82
C ILE A 331 -10.01 3.74 0.23
N ASP A 332 -10.56 2.57 0.54
CA ASP A 332 -11.77 2.48 1.37
C ASP A 332 -11.74 1.23 2.26
N VAL A 333 -12.06 1.42 3.55
CA VAL A 333 -12.19 0.38 4.57
C VAL A 333 -13.35 -0.60 4.27
N GLY A 334 -14.32 -0.16 3.47
CA GLY A 334 -15.49 -0.93 3.07
C GLY A 334 -16.65 -0.76 4.06
N GLU A 335 -17.86 -0.59 3.53
CA GLU A 335 -19.06 -0.34 4.31
C GLU A 335 -19.28 -1.43 5.38
N GLY A 336 -19.53 -1.01 6.62
CA GLY A 336 -19.78 -1.90 7.76
C GLY A 336 -18.52 -2.43 8.46
N ASN A 337 -17.32 -2.03 8.01
CA ASN A 337 -16.05 -2.31 8.67
C ASN A 337 -15.56 -1.09 9.47
N ASP A 338 -14.70 -1.36 10.46
CA ASP A 338 -14.12 -0.36 11.36
C ASP A 338 -12.62 -0.24 11.09
N GLY A 339 -12.14 0.92 10.64
CA GLY A 339 -10.76 1.02 10.18
C GLY A 339 -10.31 2.40 9.72
N ASP A 340 -9.00 2.61 9.77
CA ASP A 340 -8.35 3.74 9.11
C ASP A 340 -8.15 3.42 7.62
N ALA A 341 -8.28 4.40 6.72
CA ALA A 341 -7.97 4.15 5.31
C ALA A 341 -6.45 4.13 5.09
N ILE A 342 -5.75 5.20 5.48
CA ILE A 342 -4.30 5.29 5.47
C ILE A 342 -3.82 5.49 6.90
N SER A 343 -3.07 4.54 7.44
CA SER A 343 -2.51 4.60 8.79
C SER A 343 -0.99 4.45 8.73
N LEU A 344 -0.27 5.51 9.06
CA LEU A 344 1.17 5.56 8.97
C LEU A 344 1.77 5.43 10.37
N GLN A 345 2.23 4.22 10.72
CA GLN A 345 3.10 4.08 11.89
C GLN A 345 4.51 4.48 11.48
N LEU A 346 5.07 5.42 12.23
CA LEU A 346 6.33 6.07 11.87
C LEU A 346 7.50 5.52 12.69
N GLY A 347 8.69 5.52 12.07
CA GLY A 347 9.96 5.40 12.78
C GLY A 347 10.34 6.73 13.45
N ALA A 348 11.62 6.87 13.83
CA ALA A 348 12.11 8.11 14.45
C ALA A 348 12.15 9.27 13.45
N ASP A 349 12.51 8.97 12.20
CA ASP A 349 12.71 9.94 11.14
C ASP A 349 12.32 9.28 9.81
N VAL A 350 11.23 9.73 9.20
CA VAL A 350 10.63 9.15 8.00
C VAL A 350 10.49 10.24 6.94
N THR A 351 10.90 9.96 5.71
CA THR A 351 10.65 10.87 4.57
C THR A 351 9.45 10.37 3.78
N GLY A 352 8.38 11.14 3.65
CA GLY A 352 7.23 10.65 2.93
C GLY A 352 6.33 11.70 2.30
N SER A 353 5.28 11.24 1.63
CA SER A 353 4.21 12.11 1.15
C SER A 353 2.91 11.31 1.02
N VAL A 354 1.80 11.97 1.31
CA VAL A 354 0.46 11.46 1.05
C VAL A 354 -0.23 12.46 0.13
N ILE A 355 -0.56 12.05 -1.09
CA ILE A 355 -1.25 12.88 -2.07
C ILE A 355 -2.54 12.19 -2.49
N ASN A 356 -3.67 12.75 -2.09
CA ASN A 356 -4.98 12.28 -2.50
C ASN A 356 -5.60 13.20 -3.56
N ARG A 357 -5.83 12.69 -4.77
CA ARG A 357 -6.64 13.32 -5.82
C ARG A 357 -7.99 12.62 -6.03
N GLY A 358 -8.11 11.39 -5.51
CA GLY A 358 -9.31 10.57 -5.59
C GLY A 358 -10.13 10.61 -4.30
N THR A 359 -10.61 9.46 -3.87
CA THR A 359 -11.42 9.31 -2.64
C THR A 359 -10.73 8.40 -1.63
N VAL A 360 -10.63 8.85 -0.38
CA VAL A 360 -10.09 8.09 0.76
C VAL A 360 -11.11 8.11 1.90
N ILE A 361 -11.53 6.95 2.38
CA ILE A 361 -12.63 6.82 3.34
C ILE A 361 -12.24 5.92 4.53
N GLY A 362 -12.05 6.55 5.69
CA GLY A 362 -12.08 5.86 6.98
C GLY A 362 -13.52 5.58 7.39
N ARG A 363 -13.79 4.40 7.96
CA ARG A 363 -15.15 3.94 8.25
C ARG A 363 -15.31 3.31 9.61
N GLY A 364 -16.57 3.19 10.02
CA GLY A 364 -16.99 2.51 11.23
C GLY A 364 -16.75 3.37 12.46
N VAL A 365 -16.44 2.72 13.58
CA VAL A 365 -16.12 3.39 14.86
C VAL A 365 -14.69 3.09 15.28
N PRO A 366 -14.08 3.89 16.19
CA PRO A 366 -12.80 3.55 16.78
C PRO A 366 -12.86 2.20 17.51
N VAL A 367 -12.06 1.22 17.06
CA VAL A 367 -11.98 -0.13 17.65
C VAL A 367 -10.53 -0.62 17.63
N GLY A 368 -10.07 -1.11 18.78
CA GLY A 368 -8.71 -1.61 18.91
C GLY A 368 -7.71 -0.50 18.63
N ASN A 369 -6.89 -0.68 17.59
CA ASN A 369 -5.94 0.32 17.15
C ASN A 369 -6.52 1.31 16.15
N ASN A 370 -7.66 1.06 15.51
CA ASN A 370 -8.20 1.94 14.48
C ASN A 370 -8.99 3.11 15.08
N ARG A 371 -9.01 4.22 14.36
CA ARG A 371 -9.71 5.46 14.70
C ARG A 371 -10.81 5.85 13.70
N ALA A 372 -10.97 5.11 12.60
CA ALA A 372 -11.90 5.45 11.51
C ALA A 372 -11.47 6.66 10.66
N THR A 373 -10.18 7.01 10.66
CA THR A 373 -9.63 8.19 9.97
C THR A 373 -9.38 7.94 8.49
N ALA A 374 -9.42 8.97 7.66
CA ALA A 374 -8.96 8.86 6.27
C ALA A 374 -7.42 8.79 6.19
N VAL A 375 -6.74 9.68 6.92
CA VAL A 375 -5.27 9.70 7.05
C VAL A 375 -4.91 9.85 8.51
N ARG A 376 -4.03 8.98 9.00
CA ARG A 376 -3.51 9.05 10.36
C ARG A 376 -2.00 8.88 10.40
N LEU A 377 -1.33 9.73 11.17
CA LEU A 377 0.07 9.56 11.56
C LEU A 377 0.12 9.14 13.03
N ARG A 378 0.90 8.10 13.35
CA ARG A 378 1.06 7.61 14.71
C ARG A 378 2.49 7.23 15.05
N GLN A 379 2.85 7.39 16.31
CA GLN A 379 4.19 7.12 16.83
C GLN A 379 4.57 5.63 16.72
N GLY A 380 5.85 5.38 16.45
CA GLY A 380 6.45 4.06 16.55
C GLY A 380 6.53 3.56 18.00
N THR A 381 6.46 2.24 18.20
CA THR A 381 6.44 1.65 19.56
C THR A 381 7.74 1.79 20.36
N ASN A 382 8.84 2.23 19.73
CA ASN A 382 10.16 2.33 20.37
C ASN A 382 10.84 3.68 20.04
N THR A 383 10.05 4.72 19.82
CA THR A 383 10.53 6.07 19.51
C THR A 383 9.98 7.04 20.54
N ASP A 384 10.81 7.94 21.04
CA ASP A 384 10.36 9.01 21.95
C ASP A 384 9.64 10.12 21.16
N LEU A 385 10.01 10.28 19.89
CA LEU A 385 9.42 11.19 18.91
C LEU A 385 9.51 10.54 17.53
N SER A 386 8.45 10.68 16.73
CA SER A 386 8.39 10.24 15.34
C SER A 386 8.24 11.44 14.42
N VAL A 387 9.21 11.69 13.55
CA VAL A 387 9.15 12.81 12.60
C VAL A 387 8.72 12.32 11.22
N PHE A 388 7.67 12.93 10.66
CA PHE A 388 7.26 12.76 9.27
C PHE A 388 7.71 13.97 8.44
N ASN A 389 8.72 13.79 7.60
CA ASN A 389 9.21 14.82 6.70
C ASN A 389 8.48 14.75 5.36
N GLY A 390 7.45 15.58 5.21
CA GLY A 390 6.75 15.82 3.96
C GLY A 390 5.25 16.08 4.14
N ASP A 391 4.59 16.31 3.01
CA ASP A 391 3.25 16.91 3.01
C ASP A 391 2.13 15.87 2.98
N ILE A 392 0.99 16.26 3.56
CA ILE A 392 -0.32 15.63 3.35
C ILE A 392 -1.13 16.54 2.43
N VAL A 393 -1.28 16.16 1.17
CA VAL A 393 -1.97 16.95 0.15
C VAL A 393 -3.28 16.29 -0.21
N ASN A 394 -4.39 17.01 -0.05
CA ASN A 394 -5.71 16.60 -0.50
C ASN A 394 -6.21 17.48 -1.65
N GLU A 395 -6.25 16.96 -2.86
CA GLU A 395 -6.90 17.54 -4.04
C GLU A 395 -8.24 16.83 -4.38
N GLY A 396 -8.57 15.76 -3.65
CA GLY A 396 -9.76 14.93 -3.82
C GLY A 396 -10.72 15.02 -2.63
N THR A 397 -11.17 13.88 -2.11
CA THR A 397 -12.01 13.80 -0.90
C THR A 397 -11.37 12.90 0.15
N LEU A 398 -11.22 13.43 1.36
CA LEU A 398 -10.96 12.67 2.58
C LEU A 398 -12.25 12.62 3.41
N THR A 399 -12.63 11.45 3.92
CA THR A 399 -13.83 11.31 4.74
C THR A 399 -13.60 10.32 5.87
N SER A 400 -14.08 10.68 7.06
CA SER A 400 -14.24 9.79 8.20
C SER A 400 -15.72 9.67 8.54
N GLU A 401 -16.16 8.50 9.03
CA GLU A 401 -17.55 8.31 9.47
C GLU A 401 -17.79 8.82 10.90
N THR A 402 -16.80 8.71 11.80
CA THR A 402 -17.00 8.98 13.24
C THR A 402 -15.86 9.67 13.99
N ASP A 403 -14.73 9.92 13.35
CA ASP A 403 -13.56 10.58 13.98
C ASP A 403 -13.03 11.69 13.05
N ALA A 404 -11.88 12.27 13.34
CA ALA A 404 -11.22 13.18 12.41
C ALA A 404 -10.93 12.51 11.06
N ALA A 405 -10.99 13.26 9.97
CA ALA A 405 -10.58 12.75 8.67
C ALA A 405 -9.04 12.70 8.56
N VAL A 406 -8.36 13.71 9.12
CA VAL A 406 -6.91 13.74 9.29
C VAL A 406 -6.60 13.78 10.78
N LEU A 407 -5.78 12.83 11.24
CA LEU A 407 -5.36 12.72 12.64
C LEU A 407 -3.83 12.63 12.74
N ILE A 408 -3.23 13.45 13.58
CA ILE A 408 -1.82 13.30 13.98
C ILE A 408 -1.80 13.10 15.50
N GLU A 409 -1.24 11.97 15.94
CA GLU A 409 -1.26 11.57 17.35
C GLU A 409 -0.04 12.07 18.14
N ASP A 410 -0.16 11.98 19.46
CA ASP A 410 0.91 12.19 20.44
C ASP A 410 2.25 11.56 20.03
N GLY A 411 3.33 12.32 20.28
CA GLY A 411 4.69 11.90 19.96
C GLY A 411 5.02 11.87 18.47
N VAL A 412 4.22 12.54 17.61
CA VAL A 412 4.47 12.70 16.18
C VAL A 412 4.65 14.18 15.81
N GLU A 413 5.77 14.50 15.17
CA GLU A 413 6.03 15.81 14.56
C GLU A 413 5.83 15.75 13.05
N LEU A 414 5.05 16.69 12.51
CA LEU A 414 4.88 16.88 11.07
C LEU A 414 5.86 17.95 10.58
N ASN A 415 6.96 17.54 9.94
CA ASN A 415 7.85 18.45 9.24
C ASN A 415 7.41 18.60 7.78
N GLY A 416 6.27 19.26 7.59
CA GLY A 416 5.61 19.47 6.30
C GLY A 416 4.28 20.22 6.48
N GLU A 417 3.47 20.29 5.42
CA GLU A 417 2.18 20.97 5.45
C GLU A 417 1.01 20.01 5.25
N ILE A 418 -0.13 20.32 5.88
CA ILE A 418 -1.43 19.79 5.48
C ILE A 418 -2.04 20.75 4.46
N ILE A 419 -2.09 20.35 3.20
CA ILE A 419 -2.57 21.19 2.11
C ILE A 419 -3.90 20.65 1.59
N ASN A 420 -4.99 21.37 1.82
CA ASN A 420 -6.31 21.03 1.31
C ASN A 420 -6.67 21.87 0.09
N ARG A 421 -6.81 21.26 -1.09
CA ARG A 421 -7.41 21.83 -2.31
C ARG A 421 -8.73 21.15 -2.69
N GLY A 422 -9.11 20.12 -1.95
CA GLY A 422 -10.30 19.29 -2.18
C GLY A 422 -11.33 19.46 -1.08
N THR A 423 -11.90 18.34 -0.62
CA THR A 423 -12.84 18.29 0.49
C THR A 423 -12.34 17.38 1.60
N ILE A 424 -12.41 17.86 2.85
CA ILE A 424 -12.16 17.07 4.06
C ILE A 424 -13.46 17.02 4.85
N ASN A 425 -14.00 15.83 5.08
CA ASN A 425 -15.24 15.62 5.84
C ASN A 425 -14.94 14.91 7.15
N GLY A 426 -15.05 15.63 8.26
CA GLY A 426 -15.00 15.04 9.59
C GLY A 426 -16.15 14.09 9.87
N GLY A 427 -15.92 13.12 10.76
CA GLY A 427 -16.93 12.19 11.22
C GLY A 427 -18.02 12.86 12.06
N VAL A 428 -19.26 12.38 11.93
CA VAL A 428 -20.40 12.95 12.65
C VAL A 428 -20.87 11.98 13.71
N VAL A 429 -20.56 12.30 14.98
CA VAL A 429 -21.03 11.54 16.14
C VAL A 429 -22.14 12.31 16.84
N ALA A 430 -23.28 11.66 17.07
CA ALA A 430 -24.44 12.30 17.69
C ALA A 430 -24.11 12.82 19.09
N GLY A 431 -24.16 14.14 19.27
CA GLY A 431 -23.89 14.82 20.54
C GLY A 431 -22.44 15.28 20.74
N SER A 432 -21.58 15.10 19.73
CA SER A 432 -20.20 15.63 19.71
C SER A 432 -20.04 16.63 18.56
N PRO A 433 -19.06 17.56 18.66
CA PRO A 433 -18.65 18.35 17.51
C PRO A 433 -18.14 17.44 16.38
N GLN A 434 -18.34 17.89 15.14
CA GLN A 434 -17.76 17.24 13.97
C GLN A 434 -16.33 17.75 13.84
N VAL A 435 -15.33 16.88 13.95
CA VAL A 435 -13.91 17.26 13.82
C VAL A 435 -13.40 16.78 12.46
N ALA A 436 -12.82 17.68 11.67
CA ALA A 436 -12.29 17.37 10.35
C ALA A 436 -10.79 17.08 10.38
N ILE A 437 -10.04 17.90 11.11
CA ILE A 437 -8.59 17.77 11.30
C ILE A 437 -8.33 17.87 12.80
N ASP A 438 -7.66 16.85 13.32
CA ASP A 438 -7.25 16.77 14.73
C ASP A 438 -5.74 16.57 14.77
N VAL A 439 -5.03 17.61 15.19
CA VAL A 439 -3.57 17.58 15.42
C VAL A 439 -3.23 18.13 16.80
N GLN A 440 -4.20 18.16 17.73
CA GLN A 440 -4.02 18.78 19.05
C GLN A 440 -2.92 18.12 19.89
N ASP A 441 -2.69 16.82 19.66
CA ASP A 441 -1.67 16.04 20.33
C ASP A 441 -0.36 15.97 19.50
N ALA A 442 -0.29 16.62 18.33
CA ALA A 442 0.93 16.62 17.53
C ALA A 442 2.05 17.41 18.22
N GLU A 443 3.28 17.02 17.94
CA GLU A 443 4.47 17.67 18.47
C GLU A 443 4.94 18.79 17.53
N GLY A 444 5.31 19.93 18.11
CA GLY A 444 5.82 21.09 17.37
C GLY A 444 4.76 21.81 16.54
N ASP A 445 5.24 22.72 15.70
CA ASP A 445 4.39 23.63 14.92
C ASP A 445 3.77 22.90 13.72
N VAL A 446 2.49 23.15 13.47
CA VAL A 446 1.70 22.62 12.36
C VAL A 446 1.25 23.76 11.45
N THR A 447 1.45 23.55 10.15
CA THR A 447 0.92 24.44 9.10
C THR A 447 -0.18 23.74 8.30
N ILE A 448 -1.33 24.39 8.23
CA ILE A 448 -2.48 23.97 7.42
C ILE A 448 -2.80 25.06 6.39
N VAL A 449 -2.80 24.68 5.11
CA VAL A 449 -3.19 25.57 4.00
C VAL A 449 -4.49 25.05 3.38
N ASN A 450 -5.58 25.78 3.59
CA ASN A 450 -6.90 25.45 3.07
C ASN A 450 -7.25 26.32 1.85
N GLN A 451 -7.30 25.67 0.69
CA GLN A 451 -7.75 26.18 -0.61
C GLN A 451 -9.01 25.46 -1.11
N GLY A 452 -9.65 24.66 -0.24
CA GLY A 452 -10.79 23.80 -0.54
C GLY A 452 -11.92 23.97 0.48
N THR A 453 -12.58 22.88 0.83
CA THR A 453 -13.62 22.84 1.86
C THR A 453 -13.23 21.88 2.97
N ILE A 454 -13.35 22.35 4.21
CA ILE A 454 -13.23 21.55 5.43
C ILE A 454 -14.60 21.55 6.10
N ASN A 455 -15.16 20.37 6.38
CA ASN A 455 -16.45 20.20 7.05
C ASN A 455 -16.23 19.59 8.43
N GLY A 456 -16.30 20.44 9.46
CA GLY A 456 -15.92 20.13 10.83
C GLY A 456 -14.81 21.05 11.34
N ASP A 457 -14.57 20.95 12.65
CA ASP A 457 -13.58 21.72 13.38
C ASP A 457 -12.14 21.34 12.97
N VAL A 458 -11.24 22.30 13.11
CA VAL A 458 -9.80 22.15 12.95
C VAL A 458 -9.17 22.42 14.30
N LEU A 459 -8.53 21.41 14.88
CA LEU A 459 -7.84 21.49 16.17
C LEU A 459 -6.33 21.48 15.88
N LEU A 460 -5.66 22.63 16.04
CA LEU A 460 -4.21 22.76 15.88
C LEU A 460 -3.46 22.25 17.12
N SER A 461 -2.13 22.15 17.07
CA SER A 461 -1.31 21.51 18.11
C SER A 461 -1.10 22.42 19.33
N ALA A 462 -0.08 22.16 20.14
CA ALA A 462 0.36 23.06 21.21
C ALA A 462 1.58 23.92 20.80
N GLY A 463 1.90 23.96 19.50
CA GLY A 463 3.02 24.69 18.90
C GLY A 463 2.64 26.10 18.46
N ASP A 464 3.57 26.84 17.84
CA ASP A 464 3.24 28.13 17.22
C ASP A 464 2.68 27.86 15.81
N ASP A 465 1.37 27.68 15.69
CA ASP A 465 0.75 27.10 14.51
C ASP A 465 0.32 28.12 13.45
N THR A 466 0.06 27.63 12.24
CA THR A 466 -0.46 28.47 11.15
C THR A 466 -1.61 27.79 10.43
N TYR A 467 -2.76 28.48 10.38
CA TYR A 467 -3.87 28.15 9.50
C TYR A 467 -4.07 29.25 8.46
N ASP A 468 -3.87 28.93 7.18
CA ASP A 468 -4.18 29.80 6.04
C ASP A 468 -5.45 29.31 5.31
N GLY A 469 -6.57 29.96 5.60
CA GLY A 469 -7.87 29.73 4.97
C GLY A 469 -8.22 30.70 3.83
N ILE A 470 -7.30 31.56 3.38
CA ILE A 470 -7.60 32.69 2.46
C ILE A 470 -8.33 32.22 1.19
N ALA A 471 -7.95 31.06 0.66
CA ALA A 471 -8.48 30.50 -0.58
C ALA A 471 -9.52 29.39 -0.37
N GLY A 472 -9.91 29.11 0.87
CA GLY A 472 -10.75 27.99 1.25
C GLY A 472 -11.98 28.38 2.05
N THR A 473 -12.65 27.36 2.58
CA THR A 473 -13.81 27.46 3.46
C THR A 473 -13.70 26.43 4.57
N VAL A 474 -14.08 26.80 5.79
CA VAL A 474 -14.23 25.88 6.92
C VAL A 474 -15.67 25.98 7.45
N ASN A 475 -16.35 24.85 7.55
CA ASN A 475 -17.68 24.75 8.15
C ASN A 475 -17.54 24.16 9.55
N GLY A 476 -16.86 24.90 10.42
CA GLY A 476 -16.48 24.54 11.78
C GLY A 476 -15.66 25.66 12.39
N THR A 477 -15.14 25.43 13.59
CA THR A 477 -14.23 26.36 14.27
C THR A 477 -12.77 25.95 14.02
N VAL A 478 -11.91 26.94 13.82
CA VAL A 478 -10.46 26.76 13.84
C VAL A 478 -9.96 27.14 15.24
N PHE A 479 -9.37 26.17 15.94
CA PHE A 479 -8.76 26.34 17.26
C PHE A 479 -7.24 26.30 17.11
N GLY A 480 -6.54 27.36 17.55
CA GLY A 480 -5.09 27.41 17.67
C GLY A 480 -4.57 26.57 18.84
N ASN A 481 -5.32 26.56 19.96
CA ASN A 481 -5.00 25.86 21.20
C ASN A 481 -3.87 26.56 21.99
N GLU A 482 -2.79 25.88 22.36
CA GLU A 482 -1.68 26.52 23.07
C GLU A 482 -0.63 26.96 22.05
N GLY A 483 -0.12 28.19 22.12
CA GLY A 483 0.85 28.66 21.11
C GLY A 483 0.73 30.15 20.83
N ASN A 484 1.62 30.69 20.00
CA ASN A 484 1.40 31.99 19.39
C ASN A 484 0.96 31.77 17.94
N ASP A 485 -0.34 31.58 17.76
CA ASP A 485 -0.88 31.06 16.51
C ASP A 485 -1.15 32.16 15.49
N THR A 486 -1.11 31.80 14.22
CA THR A 486 -1.57 32.66 13.13
C THR A 486 -2.76 32.02 12.43
N LEU A 487 -3.96 32.54 12.70
CA LEU A 487 -5.21 32.04 12.12
C LEU A 487 -5.78 33.04 11.12
N ILE A 488 -5.84 32.63 9.86
CA ILE A 488 -6.35 33.45 8.77
C ILE A 488 -7.60 32.78 8.18
N GLY A 489 -8.75 33.42 8.35
CA GLY A 489 -10.03 33.09 7.73
C GLY A 489 -10.05 33.32 6.22
N GLY A 490 -11.17 32.97 5.61
CA GLY A 490 -11.42 33.05 4.18
C GLY A 490 -12.34 34.19 3.76
N SER A 491 -13.18 33.93 2.77
CA SER A 491 -14.14 34.91 2.23
C SER A 491 -15.59 34.66 2.67
N VAL A 492 -15.75 33.72 3.60
CA VAL A 492 -17.01 33.30 4.19
C VAL A 492 -16.96 33.59 5.68
N ASN A 493 -18.08 33.43 6.39
CA ASN A 493 -18.09 33.61 7.83
C ASN A 493 -17.25 32.52 8.49
N ASP A 494 -16.21 32.93 9.20
CA ASP A 494 -15.32 32.03 9.93
C ASP A 494 -15.51 32.14 11.44
N VAL A 495 -15.15 31.08 12.16
CA VAL A 495 -15.04 31.09 13.63
C VAL A 495 -13.60 30.75 13.98
N LEU A 496 -12.89 31.72 14.56
CA LEU A 496 -11.49 31.61 14.91
C LEU A 496 -11.34 31.73 16.43
N ASN A 497 -10.71 30.74 17.05
CA ASN A 497 -10.29 30.75 18.44
C ASN A 497 -8.77 30.60 18.46
N GLY A 498 -8.05 31.63 18.91
CA GLY A 498 -6.60 31.57 19.07
C GLY A 498 -6.25 30.55 20.14
N GLY A 499 -6.62 30.84 21.38
CA GLY A 499 -6.46 29.93 22.50
C GLY A 499 -5.55 30.57 23.53
N VAL A 500 -4.63 29.80 24.11
CA VAL A 500 -3.65 30.29 25.08
C VAL A 500 -2.41 30.77 24.34
N GLY A 501 -1.97 31.99 24.63
CA GLY A 501 -0.76 32.60 24.08
C GLY A 501 -1.04 33.90 23.33
N ASN A 502 -0.16 34.31 22.42
CA ASN A 502 -0.32 35.60 21.72
C ASN A 502 -0.68 35.38 20.26
N ASP A 503 -1.97 35.43 19.96
CA ASP A 503 -2.47 34.99 18.66
C ASP A 503 -2.67 36.15 17.68
N LEU A 504 -2.49 35.82 16.40
CA LEU A 504 -2.77 36.69 15.27
C LEU A 504 -3.98 36.17 14.49
N LEU A 505 -5.11 36.85 14.63
CA LEU A 505 -6.39 36.47 14.04
C LEU A 505 -6.77 37.44 12.92
N THR A 506 -7.13 36.89 11.76
CA THR A 506 -7.59 37.68 10.60
C THR A 506 -8.84 37.03 10.03
N GLY A 507 -9.99 37.72 10.10
CA GLY A 507 -11.27 37.17 9.62
C GLY A 507 -11.41 37.23 8.09
N ASN A 508 -10.77 38.23 7.46
CA ASN A 508 -10.93 38.57 6.06
C ASN A 508 -12.35 39.06 5.73
N SER A 509 -13.07 38.41 4.81
CA SER A 509 -14.40 38.88 4.40
C SER A 509 -15.44 37.93 4.96
N GLY A 510 -16.43 38.45 5.65
CA GLY A 510 -17.41 37.60 6.30
C GLY A 510 -18.16 38.39 7.34
N ALA A 511 -19.02 37.70 8.07
CA ALA A 511 -19.41 38.11 9.41
C ALA A 511 -18.77 37.10 10.35
N ASP A 512 -17.57 37.45 10.82
CA ASP A 512 -16.68 36.51 11.47
C ASP A 512 -16.89 36.52 13.00
N ILE A 513 -16.57 35.40 13.62
CA ILE A 513 -16.64 35.24 15.08
C ILE A 513 -15.23 35.00 15.59
N PHE A 514 -14.76 35.92 16.42
CA PHE A 514 -13.53 35.76 17.19
C PHE A 514 -13.91 35.23 18.58
N ALA A 515 -13.66 33.95 18.80
CA ALA A 515 -14.07 33.24 20.00
C ALA A 515 -12.93 33.20 21.02
N PHE A 516 -13.28 33.38 22.29
CA PHE A 516 -12.37 33.36 23.43
C PHE A 516 -13.04 32.54 24.55
N GLY A 517 -12.52 31.34 24.81
CA GLY A 517 -13.08 30.46 25.83
C GLY A 517 -12.49 30.68 27.22
N SER A 518 -12.58 29.65 28.06
CA SER A 518 -12.04 29.68 29.43
C SER A 518 -10.53 29.42 29.48
N GLU A 519 -9.99 28.85 28.40
CA GLU A 519 -8.60 28.47 28.18
C GLU A 519 -7.63 29.62 28.41
N ILE A 520 -7.96 30.84 27.94
CA ILE A 520 -7.14 32.04 28.09
C ILE A 520 -6.88 32.47 29.54
N PHE A 521 -7.57 31.87 30.52
CA PHE A 521 -7.38 32.17 31.95
C PHE A 521 -6.74 31.01 32.74
N GLN A 522 -6.42 29.88 32.09
CA GLN A 522 -6.05 28.65 32.80
C GLN A 522 -4.59 28.62 33.26
N ASP A 523 -3.69 29.33 32.59
CA ASP A 523 -2.26 29.29 32.89
C ASP A 523 -1.79 30.43 33.82
N GLY A 524 -2.61 31.49 33.95
CA GLY A 524 -2.31 32.70 34.72
C GLY A 524 -1.20 33.56 34.11
N LEU A 525 -0.92 33.37 32.82
CA LEU A 525 -0.14 34.28 32.01
C LEU A 525 -1.04 35.42 31.49
N GLN A 526 -0.39 36.41 30.90
CA GLN A 526 -1.06 37.53 30.29
C GLN A 526 -0.89 37.38 28.79
N ASP A 527 -1.99 37.15 28.12
CA ASP A 527 -2.04 36.94 26.67
C ASP A 527 -2.27 38.28 25.93
N PHE A 528 -1.75 38.37 24.71
CA PHE A 528 -1.80 39.57 23.87
C PHE A 528 -2.25 39.26 22.45
N ASP A 529 -3.54 38.98 22.30
CA ASP A 529 -4.14 38.68 21.01
C ASP A 529 -4.30 39.90 20.14
N GLN A 530 -4.21 39.67 18.83
CA GLN A 530 -4.36 40.68 17.80
C GLN A 530 -5.36 40.23 16.74
N ILE A 531 -6.45 40.98 16.62
CA ILE A 531 -7.35 40.91 15.46
C ILE A 531 -6.93 41.98 14.46
N THR A 532 -6.60 41.59 13.24
CA THR A 532 -5.95 42.49 12.27
C THR A 532 -6.92 43.34 11.44
N ASP A 533 -8.16 42.91 11.28
CA ASP A 533 -9.02 43.43 10.23
C ASP A 533 -10.52 43.53 10.55
N PHE A 534 -10.90 43.52 11.84
CA PHE A 534 -12.29 43.54 12.31
C PHE A 534 -13.21 44.46 11.49
N GLN A 535 -14.35 43.94 11.05
CA GLN A 535 -15.27 44.59 10.11
C GLN A 535 -16.64 44.83 10.73
N ALA A 536 -17.50 45.54 9.97
CA ALA A 536 -18.90 45.67 10.35
C ALA A 536 -19.64 44.37 10.03
N GLY A 537 -20.07 43.66 11.07
CA GLY A 537 -20.74 42.36 10.94
C GLY A 537 -20.10 41.30 11.82
N ASP A 538 -18.82 41.48 12.13
CA ASP A 538 -18.06 40.60 13.01
C ASP A 538 -18.54 40.71 14.46
N SER A 539 -18.23 39.68 15.23
CA SER A 539 -18.62 39.57 16.63
C SER A 539 -17.57 38.86 17.47
N PHE A 540 -17.66 39.08 18.78
CA PHE A 540 -16.91 38.34 19.78
C PHE A 540 -17.81 37.28 20.39
N ASP A 541 -17.26 36.09 20.63
CA ASP A 541 -17.90 35.05 21.44
C ASP A 541 -17.03 34.78 22.66
N PHE A 542 -17.48 35.24 23.84
CA PHE A 542 -16.81 35.01 25.10
C PHE A 542 -17.56 33.93 25.87
N ALA A 543 -16.88 32.88 26.31
CA ALA A 543 -17.51 31.81 27.08
C ALA A 543 -18.18 32.34 28.36
N ASP A 544 -19.31 31.74 28.76
CA ASP A 544 -20.14 32.15 29.93
C ASP A 544 -19.37 32.25 31.26
N GLU A 545 -18.21 31.60 31.37
CA GLU A 545 -17.33 31.62 32.54
C GLU A 545 -16.43 32.87 32.62
N PHE A 546 -16.58 33.80 31.66
CA PHE A 546 -15.99 35.14 31.67
C PHE A 546 -16.57 35.98 32.84
N LEU A 547 -16.05 35.78 34.06
CA LEU A 547 -16.50 36.42 35.30
C LEU A 547 -15.79 37.76 35.60
N GLY A 548 -15.24 38.43 34.58
CA GLY A 548 -14.52 39.70 34.69
C GLY A 548 -15.25 40.90 34.06
N ASN A 549 -14.87 42.11 34.46
CA ASN A 549 -15.30 43.32 33.75
C ASN A 549 -14.40 43.51 32.51
N ILE A 550 -14.99 43.54 31.31
CA ILE A 550 -14.27 44.02 30.12
C ILE A 550 -14.09 45.52 30.26
N SER A 551 -12.89 46.02 29.99
CA SER A 551 -12.66 47.45 29.81
C SER A 551 -11.92 47.69 28.51
N PHE A 552 -12.36 48.66 27.72
CA PHE A 552 -11.75 48.93 26.43
C PHE A 552 -11.62 50.43 26.14
N GLY A 553 -10.71 50.77 25.24
CA GLY A 553 -10.53 52.13 24.74
C GLY A 553 -9.66 52.17 23.50
N ARG A 554 -9.70 53.30 22.78
CA ARG A 554 -8.82 53.51 21.64
C ARG A 554 -7.43 53.92 22.07
N GLU A 555 -6.43 53.25 21.52
CA GLU A 555 -5.02 53.57 21.70
C GLU A 555 -4.29 53.58 20.37
N THR A 556 -3.06 54.10 20.37
CA THR A 556 -2.16 54.00 19.21
C THR A 556 -1.16 52.88 19.46
N VAL A 557 -1.37 51.74 18.79
CA VAL A 557 -0.50 50.56 18.88
C VAL A 557 0.32 50.46 17.60
N SER A 558 1.64 50.38 17.72
CA SER A 558 2.58 50.29 16.58
C SER A 558 2.38 51.36 15.48
N GLY A 559 1.88 52.54 15.85
CA GLY A 559 1.65 53.67 14.93
C GLY A 559 0.30 53.68 14.22
N GLN A 560 -0.60 52.74 14.53
CA GLN A 560 -1.98 52.66 14.03
C GLN A 560 -2.98 52.77 15.20
N GLU A 561 -4.14 53.38 14.96
CA GLU A 561 -5.21 53.36 15.97
C GLU A 561 -5.84 51.96 16.07
N ALA A 562 -6.03 51.50 17.29
CA ALA A 562 -6.64 50.21 17.63
C ALA A 562 -7.58 50.36 18.82
N VAL A 563 -8.53 49.43 18.96
CA VAL A 563 -9.24 49.24 20.23
C VAL A 563 -8.41 48.27 21.06
N VAL A 564 -8.04 48.66 22.27
CA VAL A 564 -7.37 47.80 23.24
C VAL A 564 -8.38 47.46 24.31
N ALA A 565 -8.66 46.17 24.48
CA ALA A 565 -9.54 45.64 25.51
C ALA A 565 -8.72 44.84 26.52
N ILE A 566 -8.96 45.08 27.81
CA ILE A 566 -8.47 44.26 28.91
C ILE A 566 -9.60 43.30 29.26
N LEU A 567 -9.32 42.02 29.07
CA LEU A 567 -10.20 40.90 29.38
C LEU A 567 -9.97 40.46 30.84
N GLY A 568 -10.93 39.72 31.40
CA GLY A 568 -10.96 39.40 32.82
C GLY A 568 -9.87 38.42 33.25
N GLY A 569 -8.65 38.88 33.53
CA GLY A 569 -7.51 38.00 33.79
C GLY A 569 -6.15 38.69 33.75
N GLU A 570 -6.13 39.94 33.24
CA GLU A 570 -4.97 40.71 32.77
C GLU A 570 -4.71 40.55 31.25
N ASP A 571 -5.41 39.66 30.55
CA ASP A 571 -5.25 39.47 29.09
C ASP A 571 -5.69 40.68 28.27
N ASN A 572 -5.01 40.88 27.14
CA ASN A 572 -5.21 42.03 26.28
C ASN A 572 -5.60 41.57 24.88
N LEU A 573 -6.66 42.17 24.37
CA LEU A 573 -7.06 42.04 22.98
C LEU A 573 -6.83 43.37 22.26
N THR A 574 -6.01 43.35 21.23
CA THR A 574 -5.80 44.50 20.33
C THR A 574 -6.57 44.28 19.04
N VAL A 575 -7.53 45.15 18.75
CA VAL A 575 -8.40 45.04 17.58
C VAL A 575 -8.12 46.19 16.61
N PHE A 576 -7.67 45.84 15.40
CA PHE A 576 -7.53 46.72 14.25
C PHE A 576 -8.73 46.60 13.31
N GLY A 577 -8.82 47.49 12.32
CA GLY A 577 -9.91 47.52 11.34
C GLY A 577 -10.95 48.62 11.64
N ASN A 578 -12.22 48.24 11.65
CA ASN A 578 -13.35 49.12 11.92
C ASN A 578 -13.57 49.30 13.43
N LEU A 579 -12.89 50.31 13.98
CA LEU A 579 -12.90 50.59 15.42
C LEU A 579 -14.30 50.91 15.98
N ASP A 580 -15.18 51.55 15.21
CA ASP A 580 -16.55 51.83 15.65
C ASP A 580 -17.36 50.53 15.83
N ALA A 581 -17.16 49.56 14.93
CA ALA A 581 -17.81 48.25 15.00
C ALA A 581 -17.24 47.41 16.16
N ALA A 582 -15.92 47.42 16.34
CA ALA A 582 -15.26 46.71 17.44
C ALA A 582 -15.73 47.21 18.82
N GLU A 583 -15.78 48.53 19.03
CA GLU A 583 -16.30 49.11 20.27
C GLU A 583 -17.77 48.75 20.49
N GLN A 584 -18.59 48.79 19.44
CA GLN A 584 -20.01 48.41 19.53
C GLN A 584 -20.19 46.94 19.91
N ALA A 585 -19.36 46.05 19.37
CA ALA A 585 -19.39 44.63 19.68
C ALA A 585 -18.93 44.35 21.12
N LEU A 586 -17.90 45.05 21.62
CA LEU A 586 -17.43 44.92 23.00
C LEU A 586 -18.41 45.52 24.02
N ASP A 587 -19.09 46.63 23.71
CA ASP A 587 -20.08 47.27 24.59
C ASP A 587 -21.26 46.35 24.92
N ALA A 588 -21.48 45.27 24.15
CA ALA A 588 -22.48 44.26 24.46
C ALA A 588 -22.14 43.41 25.71
N PHE A 589 -20.89 43.44 26.18
CA PHE A 589 -20.36 42.62 27.27
C PHE A 589 -19.92 43.42 28.52
N VAL A 590 -20.05 44.75 28.48
CA VAL A 590 -19.74 45.68 29.60
C VAL A 590 -21.02 46.08 30.34
#